data_AF-H9FIN3-F1
#
_entry.id   AF-H9FIN3-F1
#
_cell.length_a   1.000
_cell.length_b   1.000
_cell.length_c   1.000
_cell.angle_alpha   90.00
_cell.angle_beta   90.00
_cell.angle_gamma   90.00
#
_symmetry.space_group_name_H-M   'P 1'
#
loop_
_entity.id
_entity.type
_entity.pdbx_description
1 polymer ?
#
loop_
_entity_poly.entity_id
_entity_poly.type
_entity_poly.pdbx_seq_one_letter_code
_entity_poly.pdbx_strand_id
1 'polypeptide(L)'
;SGGGLRAHIACLGVLSEMKEQGLLDAVTYLAGVSGSTWAISSLYTNDGDMEALEADLRHRFSRQEWDLAKSLQKTIQAARSENYSLTDFWAYMVISKQTRELPESHLSNMKKPVEEGTLPYPIFAAIDNDLQPSWQEAKAQETWFEFTP
;
A
#
# COMPACT_ATOMS: atom_id res chain seq x y z
N SER A 1 -3.38 -3.70 -10.32
CA SER A 1 -3.19 -5.16 -10.39
C SER A 1 -2.03 -5.57 -9.49
N GLY A 2 -1.77 -6.86 -9.29
CA GLY A 2 -0.63 -7.32 -8.49
C GLY A 2 0.71 -7.34 -9.22
N GLY A 3 1.79 -7.58 -8.47
CA GLY A 3 3.13 -7.81 -9.03
C GLY A 3 4.27 -7.01 -8.39
N GLY A 4 4.24 -6.84 -7.07
CA GLY A 4 5.32 -6.21 -6.29
C GLY A 4 5.76 -4.85 -6.83
N LEU A 5 7.07 -4.58 -6.79
CA LEU A 5 7.64 -3.30 -7.17
C LEU A 5 7.30 -2.87 -8.61
N ARG A 6 7.17 -3.82 -9.55
CA ARG A 6 6.76 -3.52 -10.93
C ARG A 6 5.36 -2.89 -10.96
N ALA A 7 4.41 -3.49 -10.27
CA ALA A 7 3.04 -2.98 -10.21
C ALA A 7 2.96 -1.65 -9.46
N HIS A 8 3.78 -1.47 -8.43
CA HIS A 8 3.91 -0.20 -7.70
C HIS A 8 4.34 0.94 -8.64
N ILE A 9 5.52 0.83 -9.27
CA ILE A 9 6.07 1.87 -10.14
C ILE A 9 5.17 2.12 -11.36
N ALA A 10 4.66 1.06 -11.99
CA ALA A 10 3.76 1.21 -13.14
C ALA A 10 2.46 1.93 -12.76
N CYS A 11 1.88 1.63 -11.60
CA CYS A 11 0.67 2.30 -11.12
C CYS A 11 0.92 3.78 -10.82
N LEU A 12 2.06 4.13 -10.23
CA LEU A 12 2.42 5.53 -9.98
C LEU A 12 2.62 6.32 -11.27
N GLY A 13 3.22 5.70 -12.30
CA GLY A 13 3.31 6.32 -13.63
C GLY A 13 1.93 6.59 -14.25
N VAL A 14 0.99 5.66 -14.11
CA VAL A 14 -0.41 5.86 -14.57
C VAL A 14 -1.08 7.00 -13.78
N LEU A 15 -0.95 7.02 -12.46
CA LEU A 15 -1.54 8.07 -11.62
C LEU A 15 -0.95 9.45 -11.92
N SER A 16 0.35 9.52 -12.21
CA SER A 16 1.05 10.75 -12.59
C SER A 16 0.49 11.32 -13.89
N GLU A 17 0.42 10.51 -14.95
CA GLU A 17 -0.17 10.93 -16.23
C GLU A 17 -1.66 11.29 -16.08
N MET A 18 -2.42 10.52 -15.32
CA MET A 18 -3.83 10.84 -15.05
C MET A 18 -3.98 12.19 -14.35
N LYS A 19 -3.06 12.54 -13.44
CA LYS A 19 -3.08 13.85 -12.79
C LYS A 19 -2.72 14.96 -13.77
N GLU A 20 -1.68 14.77 -14.60
CA GLU A 20 -1.26 15.74 -15.62
C GLU A 20 -2.39 16.04 -16.62
N GLN A 21 -3.14 15.02 -17.04
CA GLN A 21 -4.28 15.18 -17.95
C GLN A 21 -5.57 15.63 -17.26
N GLY A 22 -5.58 15.85 -15.94
CA GLY A 22 -6.78 16.18 -15.16
C GLY A 22 -7.82 15.05 -15.08
N LEU A 23 -7.45 13.83 -15.48
CA LEU A 23 -8.32 12.65 -15.44
C LEU A 23 -8.47 12.07 -14.04
N LEU A 24 -7.47 12.25 -13.18
CA LEU A 24 -7.51 11.73 -11.80
C LEU A 24 -8.65 12.35 -10.99
N ASP A 25 -8.99 13.62 -11.25
CA ASP A 25 -10.06 14.35 -10.59
C ASP A 25 -11.47 13.81 -10.96
N ALA A 26 -11.57 13.02 -12.03
CA ALA A 26 -12.80 12.34 -12.44
C ALA A 26 -12.95 10.93 -11.85
N VAL A 27 -11.94 10.42 -11.13
CA VAL A 27 -11.95 9.06 -10.57
C VAL A 27 -12.69 9.04 -9.24
N THR A 28 -13.73 8.20 -9.13
CA THR A 28 -14.46 8.00 -7.87
C THR A 28 -13.80 6.95 -6.98
N TYR A 29 -13.33 5.85 -7.56
CA TYR A 29 -12.78 4.70 -6.84
C TYR A 29 -11.42 4.30 -7.39
N LEU A 30 -10.48 4.01 -6.49
CA LEU A 30 -9.16 3.52 -6.82
C LEU A 30 -8.89 2.19 -6.11
N ALA A 31 -9.06 1.09 -6.86
CA ALA A 31 -8.92 -0.26 -6.33
C ALA A 31 -7.54 -0.88 -6.62
N GLY A 32 -6.96 -1.56 -5.63
CA GLY A 32 -5.63 -2.17 -5.74
C GLY A 32 -5.46 -3.46 -4.95
N VAL A 33 -4.57 -4.33 -5.46
CA VAL A 33 -4.12 -5.57 -4.81
C VAL A 33 -2.62 -5.73 -4.96
N SER A 34 -1.96 -6.37 -3.97
CA SER A 34 -0.50 -6.58 -3.97
C SER A 34 0.27 -5.28 -4.27
N GLY A 35 1.23 -5.26 -5.21
CA GLY A 35 2.08 -4.08 -5.45
C GLY A 35 1.35 -2.77 -5.79
N SER A 36 0.16 -2.80 -6.38
CA SER A 36 -0.64 -1.57 -6.58
C SER A 36 -1.12 -0.96 -5.26
N THR A 37 -1.27 -1.74 -4.18
CA THR A 37 -1.66 -1.17 -2.88
C THR A 37 -0.58 -0.22 -2.36
N TRP A 38 0.69 -0.53 -2.59
CA TRP A 38 1.81 0.33 -2.21
C TRP A 38 1.73 1.68 -2.94
N ALA A 39 1.32 1.68 -4.22
CA ALA A 39 1.21 2.90 -5.00
C ALA A 39 0.07 3.79 -4.50
N ILE A 40 -1.09 3.19 -4.22
CA ILE A 40 -2.22 3.88 -3.62
C ILE A 40 -1.82 4.44 -2.24
N SER A 41 -1.14 3.65 -1.40
CA SER A 41 -0.65 4.15 -0.11
C SER A 41 0.30 5.35 -0.26
N SER A 42 1.25 5.31 -1.20
CA SER A 42 2.17 6.44 -1.45
C SER A 42 1.45 7.70 -1.95
N LEU A 43 0.43 7.57 -2.81
CA LEU A 43 -0.42 8.69 -3.24
C LEU A 43 -1.04 9.39 -2.03
N TYR A 44 -1.59 8.60 -1.10
CA TYR A 44 -2.25 9.10 0.11
C TYR A 44 -1.27 9.71 1.11
N THR A 45 -0.11 9.10 1.32
CA THR A 45 0.92 9.65 2.22
C THR A 45 1.47 10.99 1.72
N ASN A 46 1.35 11.29 0.42
CA ASN A 46 1.77 12.56 -0.18
C ASN A 46 0.58 13.49 -0.49
N ASP A 47 -0.61 13.26 0.10
CA ASP A 47 -1.79 14.11 -0.11
C ASP A 47 -2.15 14.34 -1.60
N GLY A 48 -1.83 13.38 -2.48
CA GLY A 48 -2.04 13.49 -3.92
C GLY A 48 -1.00 14.30 -4.70
N ASP A 49 0.05 14.80 -4.04
CA ASP A 49 1.15 15.52 -4.68
C ASP A 49 2.05 14.53 -5.46
N MET A 50 1.74 14.34 -6.74
CA MET A 50 2.47 13.45 -7.62
C MET A 50 3.88 13.95 -7.95
N GLU A 51 4.12 15.26 -7.95
CA GLU A 51 5.45 15.83 -8.21
C GLU A 51 6.40 15.56 -7.03
N ALA A 52 5.93 15.83 -5.80
CA ALA A 52 6.68 15.52 -4.59
C ALA A 52 6.96 14.01 -4.48
N LEU A 53 5.96 13.18 -4.78
CA LEU A 53 6.11 11.72 -4.77
C LEU A 53 7.16 11.25 -5.79
N GLU A 54 7.15 11.79 -7.02
CA GLU A 54 8.15 11.43 -8.02
C GLU A 54 9.56 11.85 -7.60
N ALA A 55 9.70 13.07 -7.05
CA ALA A 55 10.98 13.57 -6.55
C ALA A 55 11.53 12.68 -5.42
N ASP A 56 10.67 12.26 -4.49
CA ASP A 56 11.03 11.35 -3.40
C ASP A 56 11.43 9.95 -3.91
N LEU A 57 10.70 9.38 -4.86
CA LEU A 57 11.08 8.11 -5.49
C LEU A 57 12.45 8.20 -6.17
N ARG A 58 12.69 9.25 -6.96
CA ARG A 58 13.99 9.48 -7.59
C ARG A 58 15.10 9.58 -6.55
N HIS A 59 14.85 10.29 -5.46
CA HIS A 59 15.80 10.40 -4.34
C HIS A 59 16.11 9.03 -3.73
N ARG A 60 15.09 8.28 -3.30
CA ARG A 60 15.23 6.97 -2.67
C ARG A 60 15.96 5.95 -3.54
N PHE A 61 15.61 5.86 -4.82
CA PHE A 61 16.18 4.87 -5.72
C PHE A 61 17.58 5.24 -6.23
N SER A 62 17.91 6.53 -6.33
CA SER A 62 19.25 6.97 -6.75
C SER A 62 20.32 6.71 -5.69
N ARG A 63 19.99 6.88 -4.40
CA ARG A 63 20.94 6.64 -3.30
C ARG A 63 21.14 5.16 -3.00
N GLN A 64 20.17 4.32 -3.37
CA GLN A 64 20.13 2.88 -3.05
C GLN A 64 20.24 2.57 -1.55
N GLU A 65 19.98 3.58 -0.70
CA GLU A 65 20.05 3.48 0.75
C GLU A 65 18.82 2.72 1.28
N TRP A 66 19.04 1.83 2.24
CA TRP A 66 17.97 1.18 2.99
C TRP A 66 18.44 1.04 4.43
N ASP A 67 17.66 1.58 5.36
CA ASP A 67 17.97 1.51 6.78
C ASP A 67 17.58 0.12 7.32
N LEU A 68 18.52 -0.81 7.19
CA LEU A 68 18.40 -2.17 7.72
C LEU A 68 18.25 -2.16 9.25
N ALA A 69 18.91 -1.24 9.96
CA ALA A 69 18.86 -1.18 11.41
C ALA A 69 17.46 -0.78 11.89
N LYS A 70 16.88 0.27 11.31
CA LYS A 70 15.51 0.72 11.61
C LYS A 70 14.47 -0.33 11.18
N SER A 71 14.68 -0.98 10.03
CA SER A 71 13.83 -2.08 9.55
C SER A 71 13.81 -3.25 10.54
N LEU A 72 15.00 -3.70 10.96
CA LEU A 72 15.14 -4.77 11.95
C LEU A 72 14.52 -4.39 13.30
N GLN A 73 14.71 -3.15 13.74
CA GLN A 73 14.11 -2.65 14.98
C GLN A 73 12.57 -2.72 14.93
N LYS A 74 11.96 -2.31 13.81
CA LYS A 74 10.50 -2.40 13.60
C LYS A 74 10.03 -3.85 13.57
N THR A 75 10.77 -4.75 12.92
CA THR A 75 10.46 -6.19 12.94
C THR A 75 10.50 -6.76 14.37
N ILE A 76 11.53 -6.42 15.16
CA ILE A 76 11.64 -6.84 16.56
C ILE A 76 10.50 -6.26 17.41
N GLN A 77 10.10 -5.01 17.15
CA GLN A 77 8.96 -4.39 17.83
C GLN A 77 7.66 -5.12 17.50
N ALA A 78 7.41 -5.43 16.22
CA ALA A 78 6.23 -6.17 15.78
C ALA A 78 6.17 -7.58 16.39
N ALA A 79 7.33 -8.25 16.54
CA ALA A 79 7.44 -9.58 17.16
C ALA A 79 7.02 -9.63 18.64
N ARG A 80 6.81 -8.48 19.30
CA ARG A 80 6.26 -8.40 20.66
C ARG A 80 4.73 -8.44 20.68
N SER A 81 4.07 -8.28 19.54
CA SER A 81 2.62 -8.36 19.40
C SER A 81 2.17 -9.82 19.42
N GLU A 82 1.03 -10.09 20.07
CA GLU A 82 0.39 -11.41 20.03
C GLU A 82 -0.10 -11.78 18.62
N ASN A 83 -0.30 -10.78 17.76
CA ASN A 83 -0.76 -10.95 16.37
C ASN A 83 0.40 -10.95 15.35
N TYR A 84 1.64 -11.13 15.79
CA TYR A 84 2.78 -11.17 14.89
C TYR A 84 2.68 -12.32 13.89
N SER A 85 3.05 -12.04 12.63
CA SER A 85 3.10 -13.03 11.55
C SER A 85 4.29 -12.80 10.62
N LEU A 86 4.51 -13.73 9.68
CA LEU A 86 5.49 -13.51 8.60
C LEU A 86 5.13 -12.32 7.70
N THR A 87 3.89 -11.84 7.73
CA THR A 87 3.48 -10.60 7.05
C THR A 87 4.17 -9.38 7.65
N ASP A 88 4.37 -9.33 8.98
CA ASP A 88 5.13 -8.25 9.64
C ASP A 88 6.60 -8.27 9.22
N PHE A 89 7.24 -9.45 9.22
CA PHE A 89 8.59 -9.62 8.70
C PHE A 89 8.69 -9.16 7.24
N TRP A 90 7.75 -9.61 6.41
CA TRP A 90 7.69 -9.24 5.00
C TRP A 90 7.56 -7.73 4.80
N ALA A 91 6.67 -7.07 5.54
CA ALA A 91 6.47 -5.63 5.48
C ALA A 91 7.73 -4.85 5.88
N TYR A 92 8.30 -5.15 7.04
CA TYR A 92 9.40 -4.37 7.58
C TYR A 92 10.76 -4.71 6.97
N MET A 93 10.98 -5.91 6.45
CA MET A 93 12.27 -6.31 5.87
C MET A 93 12.29 -6.33 4.35
N VAL A 94 11.20 -6.78 3.71
CA VAL A 94 11.20 -6.99 2.26
C VAL A 94 10.55 -5.83 1.53
N ILE A 95 9.35 -5.41 1.93
CA ILE A 95 8.69 -4.25 1.31
C ILE A 95 9.56 -3.02 1.54
N SER A 96 10.01 -2.75 2.78
CA SER A 96 10.84 -1.58 3.06
C SER A 96 12.13 -1.52 2.25
N LYS A 97 12.73 -2.68 1.96
CA LYS A 97 13.90 -2.78 1.08
C LYS A 97 13.55 -2.54 -0.38
N GLN A 98 12.41 -3.03 -0.85
CA GLN A 98 11.98 -2.87 -2.24
C GLN A 98 11.53 -1.44 -2.53
N THR A 99 10.74 -0.85 -1.65
CA THR A 99 10.24 0.52 -1.76
C THR A 99 11.25 1.54 -1.26
N ARG A 100 12.28 1.14 -0.52
CA ARG A 100 13.25 2.04 0.14
C ARG A 100 12.60 2.99 1.13
N GLU A 101 11.51 2.55 1.75
CA GLU A 101 10.65 3.35 2.61
C GLU A 101 10.08 2.46 3.71
N LEU A 102 9.99 2.97 4.93
CA LEU A 102 9.34 2.25 6.02
C LEU A 102 7.87 2.66 6.10
N PRO A 103 6.92 1.70 6.05
CA PRO A 103 5.50 2.01 6.21
C PRO A 103 5.25 2.49 7.65
N GLU A 104 4.92 3.77 7.79
CA GLU A 104 4.56 4.39 9.09
C GLU A 104 3.12 4.94 9.11
N SER A 105 2.43 4.94 7.97
CA SER A 105 1.02 5.35 7.86
C SER A 105 0.05 4.20 8.12
N HIS A 106 -1.10 4.53 8.70
CA HIS A 106 -2.24 3.64 8.90
C HIS A 106 -3.34 3.92 7.88
N LEU A 107 -4.20 2.93 7.65
CA LEU A 107 -5.37 3.06 6.77
C LEU A 107 -6.29 4.22 7.20
N SER A 108 -6.46 4.41 8.51
CA SER A 108 -7.25 5.51 9.07
C SER A 108 -6.70 6.91 8.77
N ASN A 109 -5.41 7.04 8.43
CA ASN A 109 -4.84 8.33 8.01
C ASN A 109 -5.41 8.79 6.66
N MET A 110 -5.94 7.89 5.84
CA MET A 110 -6.51 8.20 4.53
C MET A 110 -7.94 8.77 4.60
N LYS A 111 -8.55 8.79 5.79
CA LYS A 111 -9.96 9.17 5.97
C LYS A 111 -10.27 10.60 5.56
N LYS A 112 -9.44 11.56 5.96
CA LYS A 112 -9.70 12.99 5.74
C LYS A 112 -9.74 13.35 4.24
N PRO A 113 -8.75 13.00 3.40
CA PRO A 113 -8.82 13.29 1.97
C PRO A 113 -10.03 12.66 1.26
N VAL A 114 -10.50 11.51 1.77
CA VAL A 114 -11.69 10.82 1.25
C VAL A 114 -12.97 11.55 1.64
N GLU A 115 -13.13 11.95 2.90
CA GLU A 115 -14.32 12.67 3.38
C GLU A 115 -14.44 14.05 2.72
N GLU A 116 -13.32 14.71 2.44
CA GLU A 116 -13.27 16.00 1.76
C GLU A 116 -13.39 15.87 0.23
N GLY A 117 -13.35 14.65 -0.32
CA GLY A 117 -13.43 14.38 -1.76
C GLY A 117 -12.23 14.89 -2.55
N THR A 118 -11.07 15.06 -1.90
CA THR A 118 -9.84 15.54 -2.55
C THR A 118 -9.05 14.43 -3.24
N LEU A 119 -9.27 13.16 -2.83
CA LEU A 119 -8.67 11.98 -3.46
C LEU A 119 -9.72 10.88 -3.73
N PRO A 120 -9.53 10.05 -4.78
CA PRO A 120 -10.46 8.96 -5.11
C PRO A 120 -10.54 7.90 -4.01
N TYR A 121 -11.75 7.43 -3.67
CA TYR A 121 -11.98 6.47 -2.59
C TYR A 121 -11.14 5.18 -2.77
N PRO A 122 -10.23 4.84 -1.83
CA PRO A 122 -9.28 3.75 -2.03
C PRO A 122 -9.87 2.43 -1.55
N ILE A 123 -9.73 1.40 -2.37
CA ILE A 123 -10.21 0.04 -2.08
C ILE A 123 -9.03 -0.92 -2.15
N PHE A 124 -8.71 -1.55 -1.03
CA PHE A 124 -7.70 -2.60 -0.95
C PHE A 124 -8.39 -3.95 -0.77
N ALA A 125 -7.82 -5.01 -1.34
CA ALA A 125 -8.40 -6.34 -1.19
C ALA A 125 -7.36 -7.41 -0.84
N ALA A 126 -7.78 -8.37 -0.02
CA ALA A 126 -7.04 -9.58 0.33
C ALA A 126 -7.97 -10.80 0.30
N ILE A 127 -7.39 -12.00 0.31
CA ILE A 127 -8.12 -13.26 0.42
C ILE A 127 -7.78 -13.93 1.75
N ASP A 128 -8.77 -14.58 2.36
CA ASP A 128 -8.53 -15.50 3.47
C ASP A 128 -8.40 -16.92 2.91
N ASN A 129 -7.18 -17.45 2.95
CA ASN A 129 -6.89 -18.81 2.49
C ASN A 129 -7.00 -19.84 3.62
N ASP A 130 -7.00 -19.40 4.88
CA ASP A 130 -7.08 -20.29 6.04
C ASP A 130 -8.53 -20.66 6.36
N LEU A 131 -9.51 -20.00 5.70
CA LEU A 131 -10.96 -20.21 5.80
C LEU A 131 -11.37 -20.47 7.25
N GLN A 132 -11.79 -19.42 7.96
CA GLN A 132 -12.53 -19.56 9.23
C GLN A 132 -13.42 -20.82 9.19
N PRO A 133 -13.38 -21.73 10.18
CA PRO A 133 -13.99 -23.07 10.07
C PRO A 133 -15.46 -23.07 9.62
N SER A 134 -16.22 -22.02 9.98
CA SER A 134 -17.60 -21.79 9.53
C SER A 134 -17.76 -21.56 8.02
N TRP A 135 -16.71 -21.16 7.32
CA TRP A 135 -16.68 -20.86 5.88
C TRP A 135 -16.25 -22.07 5.05
N GLN A 136 -15.55 -23.02 5.67
CA GLN A 136 -15.21 -24.30 5.05
C GLN A 136 -16.47 -25.14 4.77
N GLU A 137 -17.46 -25.10 5.68
CA GLU A 137 -18.75 -25.77 5.51
C GLU A 137 -19.60 -25.16 4.37
N ALA A 138 -19.45 -23.85 4.13
CA ALA A 138 -20.21 -23.12 3.12
C ALA A 138 -19.70 -23.30 1.68
N LYS A 139 -18.57 -24.02 1.48
CA LYS A 139 -17.85 -24.11 0.18
C LYS A 139 -17.54 -22.74 -0.45
N ALA A 140 -17.47 -21.68 0.36
CA ALA A 140 -17.00 -20.37 -0.07
C ALA A 140 -15.47 -20.40 -0.09
N GLN A 141 -14.90 -21.18 -1.00
CA GLN A 141 -13.49 -21.08 -1.31
C GLN A 141 -13.25 -19.68 -1.91
N GLU A 142 -12.20 -18.99 -1.45
CA GLU A 142 -11.75 -17.70 -2.01
C GLU A 142 -12.60 -16.47 -1.63
N THR A 143 -13.01 -16.33 -0.37
CA THR A 143 -13.64 -15.09 0.13
C THR A 143 -12.68 -13.91 0.04
N TRP A 144 -13.13 -12.85 -0.64
CA TRP A 144 -12.44 -11.57 -0.70
C TRP A 144 -12.82 -10.68 0.48
N PHE A 145 -11.81 -10.07 1.08
CA PHE A 145 -11.94 -9.07 2.13
C PHE A 145 -11.56 -7.71 1.56
N GLU A 146 -12.44 -6.75 1.75
CA GLU A 146 -12.25 -5.36 1.37
C GLU A 146 -11.77 -4.54 2.56
N PHE A 147 -10.83 -3.62 2.31
CA PHE A 147 -10.31 -2.68 3.30
C PHE A 147 -10.38 -1.26 2.73
N THR A 148 -10.96 -0.35 3.51
CA THR A 148 -11.15 1.05 3.18
C THR A 148 -10.90 1.92 4.42
N PRO A 149 -10.64 3.23 4.28
CA PRO A 149 -10.39 4.15 5.41
C PRO A 149 -11.55 4.31 6.38
#